data_AF-A0A5J6Q325-F1
#
_entry.id   AF-A0A5J6Q325-F1
#
_cell.length_a   1.000
_cell.length_b   1.000
_cell.length_c   1.000
_cell.angle_alpha   90.00
_cell.angle_beta   90.00
_cell.angle_gamma   90.00
#
_symmetry.space_group_name_H-M   'P 1'
#
loop_
_entity.id
_entity.type
_entity.pdbx_description
1 polymer ?
#
loop_
_entity_poly.entity_id
_entity_poly.type
_entity_poly.pdbx_seq_one_letter_code
_entity_poly.pdbx_strand_id
1 'polypeptide(L)'
;MTAAATSAPGPAGTAVALLSGGLDSATAAALALEDGQRVIGLSFDYGQRHRRELEAAAVVAGSLGLAEHHTIRVDLARWGGSSLTDAAMALPQQGVEAGRIPSTYVPGRNTVFIAIALSLAEARGAGRLVLGVNAIDYSGYPDCRPDYLEAFQHLANLSSKAGREGHAPRLWAPLVQWSKTRIVQEALRLNVPIASTWSCYSGGSEPCGLCDSCRIRDAALIEAGRPDLASPRARRALEAG
;
A
#
# COMPACT_ATOMS: atom_id res chain seq x y z
N MET A 1 1.02 -22.54 -17.83
CA MET A 1 1.36 -21.36 -18.65
C MET A 1 0.18 -20.40 -18.61
N THR A 2 0.21 -19.45 -17.67
CA THR A 2 -0.71 -18.31 -17.65
C THR A 2 0.17 -17.08 -17.74
N ALA A 3 0.01 -16.33 -18.83
CA ALA A 3 0.80 -15.15 -19.12
C ALA A 3 0.67 -14.15 -17.97
N ALA A 4 1.80 -13.80 -17.36
CA ALA A 4 1.88 -12.59 -16.57
C ALA A 4 1.50 -11.44 -17.50
N ALA A 5 0.43 -10.71 -17.15
CA ALA A 5 0.05 -9.50 -17.87
C ALA A 5 1.09 -8.41 -17.57
N THR A 6 2.26 -8.52 -18.21
CA THR A 6 3.17 -7.38 -18.41
C THR A 6 2.48 -6.47 -19.43
N SER A 7 1.63 -5.57 -18.95
CA SER A 7 1.09 -4.52 -19.81
C SER A 7 2.24 -3.62 -20.23
N ALA A 8 2.44 -3.48 -21.54
CA ALA A 8 3.33 -2.50 -22.15
C ALA A 8 3.11 -1.10 -21.53
N PRO A 9 4.15 -0.23 -21.51
CA PRO A 9 4.02 1.13 -20.99
C PRO A 9 2.87 1.83 -21.72
N GLY A 10 1.85 2.22 -20.95
CA GLY A 10 0.75 3.02 -21.47
C GLY A 10 1.26 4.41 -21.88
N PRO A 11 0.53 5.15 -22.72
CA PRO A 11 0.92 6.52 -23.07
C PRO A 11 1.10 7.37 -21.80
N ALA A 12 2.07 8.30 -21.85
CA ALA A 12 2.34 9.26 -20.78
C ALA A 12 1.03 9.93 -20.34
N GLY A 13 0.61 9.65 -19.10
CA GLY A 13 -0.68 10.08 -18.57
C GLY A 13 -0.63 10.23 -17.05
N THR A 14 -1.68 10.80 -16.47
CA THR A 14 -1.79 10.98 -15.02
C THR A 14 -2.21 9.68 -14.34
N ALA A 15 -1.59 9.37 -13.21
CA ALA A 15 -1.99 8.29 -12.31
C ALA A 15 -2.32 8.84 -10.92
N VAL A 16 -3.32 8.26 -10.27
CA VAL A 16 -3.54 8.44 -8.82
C VAL A 16 -2.98 7.21 -8.13
N ALA A 17 -2.08 7.39 -7.17
CA ALA A 17 -1.51 6.31 -6.38
C ALA A 17 -2.00 6.37 -4.93
N LEU A 18 -2.58 5.28 -4.45
CA LEU A 18 -2.89 5.14 -3.03
C LEU A 18 -1.59 4.97 -2.24
N LEU A 19 -1.16 6.03 -1.58
CA LEU A 19 0.11 6.13 -0.89
C LEU A 19 -0.09 6.08 0.62
N SER A 20 0.30 4.99 1.25
CA SER A 20 0.19 4.83 2.71
C SER A 20 1.45 5.18 3.48
N GLY A 21 2.57 5.46 2.79
CA GLY A 21 3.89 5.64 3.42
C GLY A 21 4.61 4.34 3.77
N GLY A 22 3.98 3.19 3.53
CA GLY A 22 4.60 1.87 3.62
C GLY A 22 5.42 1.50 2.39
N LEU A 23 6.23 0.44 2.52
CA LEU A 23 7.08 -0.08 1.45
C LEU A 23 6.29 -0.36 0.15
N ASP A 24 5.24 -1.16 0.22
CA ASP A 24 4.48 -1.61 -0.95
C ASP A 24 3.87 -0.44 -1.74
N SER A 25 3.23 0.52 -1.06
CA SER A 25 2.60 1.65 -1.74
C SER A 25 3.64 2.60 -2.36
N ALA A 26 4.79 2.76 -1.70
CA ALA A 26 5.92 3.51 -2.25
C ALA A 26 6.48 2.83 -3.52
N THR A 27 6.68 1.50 -3.49
CA THR A 27 7.15 0.73 -4.66
C THR A 27 6.16 0.79 -5.81
N ALA A 28 4.86 0.65 -5.54
CA ALA A 28 3.84 0.74 -6.59
C ALA A 28 3.80 2.14 -7.24
N ALA A 29 3.94 3.20 -6.44
CA ALA A 29 4.04 4.57 -6.97
C ALA A 29 5.31 4.77 -7.82
N ALA A 30 6.45 4.23 -7.38
CA ALA A 30 7.71 4.29 -8.13
C ALA A 30 7.63 3.53 -9.47
N LEU A 31 6.93 2.38 -9.51
CA LEU A 31 6.66 1.66 -10.76
C LEU A 31 5.81 2.50 -11.74
N ALA A 32 4.82 3.25 -11.25
CA ALA A 32 4.05 4.16 -12.11
C ALA A 32 4.91 5.32 -12.65
N LEU A 33 5.85 5.85 -11.85
CA LEU A 33 6.81 6.86 -12.32
C LEU A 33 7.74 6.30 -13.39
N GLU A 34 8.24 5.08 -13.21
CA GLU A 34 9.07 4.38 -14.22
C GLU A 34 8.30 4.16 -15.53
N ASP A 35 7.00 3.88 -15.45
CA ASP A 35 6.08 3.81 -16.60
C ASP A 35 5.84 5.19 -17.28
N GLY A 36 6.53 6.25 -16.85
CA GLY A 36 6.46 7.59 -17.43
C GLY A 36 5.21 8.38 -17.03
N GLN A 37 4.50 7.96 -15.98
CA GLN A 37 3.27 8.62 -15.56
C GLN A 37 3.52 9.84 -14.68
N ARG A 38 2.66 10.85 -14.81
CA ARG A 38 2.57 11.93 -13.82
C ARG A 38 1.77 11.43 -12.62
N VAL A 39 2.44 11.10 -11.52
CA VAL A 39 1.79 10.47 -10.36
C VAL A 39 1.31 11.50 -9.34
N ILE A 40 0.06 11.36 -8.90
CA ILE A 40 -0.57 12.07 -7.79
C ILE A 40 -0.72 11.08 -6.62
N GLY A 41 -0.09 11.35 -5.49
CA GLY A 41 -0.25 10.56 -4.28
C GLY A 41 -1.55 10.90 -3.53
N LEU A 42 -2.23 9.90 -3.01
CA LEU A 42 -3.41 10.05 -2.15
C LEU A 42 -3.25 9.19 -0.89
N SER A 43 -3.22 9.85 0.26
CA SER A 43 -3.15 9.24 1.60
C SER A 43 -4.44 9.45 2.38
N PHE A 44 -4.70 8.57 3.36
CA PHE A 44 -5.91 8.63 4.17
C PHE A 44 -5.58 8.71 5.67
N ASP A 45 -6.04 9.77 6.33
CA ASP A 45 -6.18 9.81 7.78
C ASP A 45 -7.54 9.20 8.13
N TYR A 46 -7.54 7.89 8.40
CA TYR A 46 -8.75 7.11 8.63
C TYR A 46 -9.10 6.88 10.10
N GLY A 47 -8.45 7.58 11.01
CA GLY A 47 -8.58 7.35 12.45
C GLY A 47 -7.67 6.21 12.96
N GLN A 48 -6.58 5.93 12.23
CA GLN A 48 -5.56 4.99 12.66
C GLN A 48 -4.90 5.44 13.97
N ARG A 49 -4.43 4.47 14.75
CA ARG A 49 -3.83 4.62 16.08
C ARG A 49 -2.67 5.64 16.15
N HIS A 50 -1.99 5.88 15.03
CA HIS A 50 -0.87 6.82 14.95
C HIS A 50 -0.75 7.42 13.55
N ARG A 51 -0.02 8.53 13.42
CA ARG A 51 0.18 9.22 12.14
C ARG A 51 1.56 9.01 11.49
N ARG A 52 2.40 8.12 12.03
CA ARG A 52 3.73 7.80 11.48
C ARG A 52 3.72 7.45 9.99
N GLU A 53 2.72 6.70 9.56
CA GLU A 53 2.56 6.32 8.16
C GLU A 53 2.24 7.52 7.25
N LEU A 54 1.50 8.52 7.74
CA LEU A 54 1.21 9.75 7.01
C LEU A 54 2.44 10.66 6.92
N GLU A 55 3.21 10.76 8.01
CA GLU A 55 4.52 11.43 8.01
C GLU A 55 5.45 10.79 6.98
N ALA A 56 5.55 9.45 6.98
CA ALA A 56 6.31 8.70 5.99
C ALA A 56 5.79 8.89 4.57
N ALA A 57 4.47 8.93 4.37
CA ALA A 57 3.86 9.14 3.05
C ALA A 57 4.27 10.50 2.45
N ALA A 58 4.29 11.56 3.26
CA ALA A 58 4.74 12.89 2.81
C ALA A 58 6.23 12.89 2.42
N VAL A 59 7.08 12.24 3.21
CA VAL A 59 8.52 12.13 2.89
C VAL A 59 8.74 11.32 1.61
N VAL A 60 8.06 10.19 1.47
CA VAL A 60 8.11 9.33 0.27
C VAL A 60 7.62 10.11 -0.96
N ALA A 61 6.50 10.83 -0.84
CA ALA A 61 5.96 11.61 -1.95
C ALA A 61 6.96 12.66 -2.46
N GLY A 62 7.58 13.40 -1.54
CA GLY A 62 8.62 14.38 -1.89
C GLY A 62 9.87 13.72 -2.49
N SER A 63 10.34 12.62 -1.90
CA SER A 63 11.55 11.92 -2.36
C SER A 63 11.40 11.29 -3.73
N LEU A 64 10.20 10.77 -4.05
CA LEU A 64 9.89 10.22 -5.37
C LEU A 64 9.56 11.30 -6.41
N GLY A 65 9.42 12.57 -6.00
CA GLY A 65 9.05 13.65 -6.91
C GLY A 65 7.60 13.53 -7.43
N LEU A 66 6.67 13.06 -6.59
CA LEU A 66 5.25 13.02 -6.97
C LEU A 66 4.75 14.43 -7.28
N ALA A 67 3.93 14.54 -8.31
CA ALA A 67 3.52 15.84 -8.83
C ALA A 67 2.49 16.55 -7.94
N GLU A 68 1.71 15.79 -7.17
CA GLU A 68 0.84 16.25 -6.09
C GLU A 68 0.79 15.17 -5.00
N HIS A 69 0.54 15.56 -3.76
CA HIS A 69 0.24 14.62 -2.67
C HIS A 69 -0.90 15.17 -1.80
N HIS A 70 -2.01 14.43 -1.75
CA HIS A 70 -3.20 14.79 -0.98
C HIS A 70 -3.34 13.86 0.22
N THR A 71 -3.77 14.40 1.36
CA THR A 71 -4.20 13.61 2.52
C THR A 71 -5.65 13.93 2.83
N ILE A 72 -6.51 12.90 2.81
CA ILE A 72 -7.95 13.04 3.07
C ILE A 72 -8.30 12.37 4.40
N ARG A 73 -9.12 13.05 5.20
CA ARG A 73 -9.64 12.48 6.45
C ARG A 73 -10.92 11.68 6.18
N VAL A 74 -10.96 10.44 6.63
CA VAL A 74 -12.12 9.53 6.52
C VAL A 74 -12.25 8.73 7.82
N ASP A 75 -12.99 9.23 8.80
CA ASP A 75 -13.01 8.67 10.17
C ASP A 75 -13.68 7.28 10.26
N LEU A 76 -12.98 6.23 9.83
CA LEU A 76 -13.43 4.83 9.87
C LEU A 76 -13.33 4.23 11.28
N ALA A 77 -12.58 4.85 12.18
CA ALA A 77 -12.48 4.43 13.58
C ALA A 77 -13.84 4.40 14.28
N ARG A 78 -14.80 5.22 13.82
CA ARG A 78 -16.17 5.26 14.34
C ARG A 78 -16.95 3.95 14.20
N TRP A 79 -16.55 3.06 13.30
CA TRP A 79 -17.21 1.76 13.12
C TRP A 79 -16.73 0.72 14.14
N GLY A 80 -15.51 0.88 14.66
CA GLY A 80 -14.84 -0.14 15.47
C GLY A 80 -14.44 -1.39 14.68
N GLY A 81 -14.10 -2.46 15.42
CA GLY A 81 -13.80 -3.77 14.83
C GLY A 81 -12.36 -3.96 14.35
N SER A 82 -11.44 -3.04 14.67
CA SER A 82 -10.02 -3.14 14.30
C SER A 82 -9.07 -2.66 15.39
N SER A 83 -8.01 -3.43 15.63
CA SER A 83 -6.89 -3.03 16.50
C SER A 83 -6.02 -1.91 15.91
N LEU A 84 -6.21 -1.55 14.62
CA LEU A 84 -5.55 -0.40 14.01
C LEU A 84 -6.27 0.93 14.29
N THR A 85 -7.54 0.88 14.69
CA THR A 85 -8.37 2.08 14.96
C THR A 85 -8.89 2.15 16.39
N ASP A 86 -8.84 1.06 17.15
CA ASP A 86 -9.19 1.00 18.56
C ASP A 86 -7.94 0.77 19.43
N ALA A 87 -7.60 1.75 20.26
CA ALA A 87 -6.45 1.69 21.16
C ALA A 87 -6.61 0.69 22.32
N ALA A 88 -7.86 0.33 22.67
CA ALA A 88 -8.16 -0.66 23.72
C ALA A 88 -7.90 -2.10 23.25
N MET A 89 -7.91 -2.35 21.94
CA MET A 89 -7.57 -3.64 21.36
C MET A 89 -6.05 -3.83 21.27
N ALA A 90 -5.58 -5.02 21.68
CA ALA A 90 -4.17 -5.37 21.54
C ALA A 90 -3.80 -5.64 20.07
N LEU A 91 -2.64 -5.15 19.65
CA LEU A 91 -2.06 -5.48 18.36
C LEU A 91 -1.50 -6.91 18.37
N PRO A 92 -1.75 -7.73 17.34
CA PRO A 92 -1.18 -9.07 17.24
C PRO A 92 0.35 -9.00 17.09
N GLN A 93 1.06 -9.86 17.82
CA GLN A 93 2.53 -9.95 17.81
C GLN A 93 3.05 -11.38 17.59
N GLN A 94 2.14 -12.36 17.47
CA GLN A 94 2.47 -13.79 17.40
C GLN A 94 2.60 -14.30 15.95
N GLY A 95 2.46 -13.44 14.95
CA GLY A 95 2.49 -13.84 13.54
C GLY A 95 1.10 -13.98 12.94
N VAL A 96 1.08 -14.23 11.62
CA VAL A 96 -0.14 -14.39 10.83
C VAL A 96 -0.74 -15.78 11.07
N GLU A 97 -2.03 -15.83 11.42
CA GLU A 97 -2.82 -17.07 11.50
C GLU A 97 -3.49 -17.35 10.15
N ALA A 98 -3.17 -18.49 9.54
CA ALA A 98 -3.75 -18.88 8.24
C ALA A 98 -5.28 -19.08 8.32
N GLY A 99 -6.01 -18.58 7.33
CA GLY A 99 -7.46 -18.76 7.23
C GLY A 99 -8.30 -17.87 8.16
N ARG A 100 -7.67 -16.96 8.91
CA ARG A 100 -8.36 -16.03 9.81
C ARG A 100 -8.15 -14.58 9.36
N ILE A 101 -9.20 -13.78 9.40
CA ILE A 101 -9.10 -12.33 9.22
C ILE A 101 -8.46 -11.75 10.50
N PRO A 102 -7.29 -11.09 10.41
CA PRO A 102 -6.60 -10.59 11.60
C PRO A 102 -7.37 -9.42 12.22
N SER A 103 -7.18 -9.19 13.52
CA SER A 103 -7.81 -8.05 14.22
C SER A 103 -7.36 -6.69 13.67
N THR A 104 -6.28 -6.64 12.89
CA THR A 104 -5.79 -5.44 12.20
C THR A 104 -6.57 -5.13 10.92
N TYR A 105 -7.50 -6.00 10.50
CA TYR A 105 -8.45 -5.68 9.43
C TYR A 105 -9.31 -4.49 9.84
N VAL A 106 -9.39 -3.47 8.99
CA VAL A 106 -10.32 -2.35 9.16
C VAL A 106 -11.51 -2.62 8.23
N PRO A 107 -12.72 -2.85 8.75
CA PRO A 107 -13.87 -3.23 7.94
C PRO A 107 -14.12 -2.31 6.75
N GLY A 108 -14.11 -2.86 5.53
CA GLY A 108 -14.43 -2.15 4.28
C GLY A 108 -13.47 -1.02 3.90
N ARG A 109 -12.30 -0.91 4.53
CA ARG A 109 -11.37 0.22 4.33
C ARG A 109 -10.97 0.41 2.87
N ASN A 110 -10.53 -0.64 2.18
CA ASN A 110 -10.05 -0.48 0.81
C ASN A 110 -11.19 -0.06 -0.14
N THR A 111 -12.43 -0.51 0.11
CA THR A 111 -13.61 -0.12 -0.67
C THR A 111 -13.81 1.39 -0.62
N VAL A 112 -13.72 1.99 0.57
CA VAL A 112 -13.85 3.43 0.75
C VAL A 112 -12.69 4.17 0.09
N PHE A 113 -11.47 3.68 0.25
CA PHE A 113 -10.28 4.33 -0.32
C PHE A 113 -10.29 4.33 -1.84
N ILE A 114 -10.62 3.19 -2.47
CA ILE A 114 -10.71 3.08 -3.92
C ILE A 114 -11.83 3.99 -4.45
N ALA A 115 -12.99 4.04 -3.79
CA ALA A 115 -14.08 4.91 -4.21
C ALA A 115 -13.69 6.40 -4.22
N ILE A 116 -13.00 6.88 -3.17
CA ILE A 116 -12.51 8.27 -3.12
C ILE A 116 -11.42 8.50 -4.17
N ALA A 117 -10.54 7.53 -4.39
CA ALA A 117 -9.48 7.66 -5.39
C ALA A 117 -10.02 7.68 -6.82
N LEU A 118 -11.09 6.94 -7.12
CA LEU A 118 -11.80 7.03 -8.40
C LEU A 118 -12.37 8.44 -8.62
N SER A 119 -12.92 9.07 -7.57
CA SER A 119 -13.38 10.45 -7.65
C SER A 119 -12.25 11.44 -7.95
N LEU A 120 -11.09 11.29 -7.29
CA LEU A 120 -9.91 12.10 -7.60
C LEU A 120 -9.39 11.84 -9.02
N ALA A 121 -9.39 10.59 -9.46
CA ALA A 121 -8.94 10.21 -10.79
C ALA A 121 -9.81 10.87 -11.87
N GLU A 122 -11.14 10.86 -11.73
CA GLU A 122 -12.06 11.59 -12.60
C GLU A 122 -11.72 13.09 -12.65
N ALA A 123 -11.58 13.72 -11.48
CA ALA A 123 -11.33 15.16 -11.37
C ALA A 123 -9.96 15.60 -11.93
N ARG A 124 -9.02 14.66 -12.09
CA ARG A 124 -7.66 14.90 -12.60
C ARG A 124 -7.43 14.30 -13.98
N GLY A 125 -8.45 13.70 -14.60
CA GLY A 125 -8.31 12.97 -15.87
C GLY A 125 -7.27 11.86 -15.80
N ALA A 126 -7.11 11.21 -14.65
CA ALA A 126 -6.14 10.16 -14.46
C ALA A 126 -6.62 8.86 -15.10
N GLY A 127 -5.82 8.29 -16.00
CA GLY A 127 -6.15 7.04 -16.69
C GLY A 127 -5.80 5.78 -15.90
N ARG A 128 -5.14 5.93 -14.74
CA ARG A 128 -4.71 4.79 -13.91
C ARG A 128 -4.90 5.08 -12.42
N LEU A 129 -5.38 4.07 -11.70
CA LEU A 129 -5.41 4.04 -10.24
C LEU A 129 -4.43 2.96 -9.74
N VAL A 130 -3.37 3.39 -9.07
CA VAL A 130 -2.26 2.54 -8.61
C VAL A 130 -2.54 2.06 -7.18
N LEU A 131 -2.51 0.74 -6.99
CA LEU A 131 -2.81 0.05 -5.75
C LEU A 131 -1.59 -0.75 -5.27
N GLY A 132 -1.03 -0.39 -4.13
CA GLY A 132 0.06 -1.13 -3.47
C GLY A 132 -0.40 -2.38 -2.71
N VAL A 133 -1.48 -3.04 -3.15
CA VAL A 133 -2.01 -4.23 -2.48
C VAL A 133 -1.18 -5.47 -2.81
N ASN A 134 -0.96 -6.32 -1.81
CA ASN A 134 -0.28 -7.59 -1.94
C ASN A 134 -1.17 -8.71 -1.37
N ALA A 135 -1.42 -9.77 -2.15
CA ALA A 135 -2.33 -10.85 -1.75
C ALA A 135 -1.61 -12.11 -1.26
N ILE A 136 -0.28 -12.24 -1.47
CA ILE A 136 0.49 -13.44 -1.10
C ILE A 136 0.82 -13.43 0.39
N ASP A 137 1.41 -12.36 0.89
CA ASP A 137 1.92 -12.31 2.26
C ASP A 137 0.85 -11.91 3.29
N TYR A 138 -0.32 -11.47 2.80
CA TYR A 138 -1.49 -11.07 3.60
C TYR A 138 -2.75 -11.81 3.16
N SER A 139 -2.75 -13.13 3.33
CA SER A 139 -3.79 -14.05 2.82
C SER A 139 -5.19 -13.87 3.42
N GLY A 140 -5.33 -13.09 4.49
CA GLY A 140 -6.58 -12.94 5.24
C GLY A 140 -7.55 -11.86 4.73
N TYR A 141 -7.10 -10.85 3.98
CA TYR A 141 -7.97 -9.72 3.62
C TYR A 141 -8.85 -10.01 2.40
N PRO A 142 -10.18 -9.83 2.48
CA PRO A 142 -11.07 -10.08 1.35
C PRO A 142 -10.95 -9.02 0.25
N ASP A 143 -10.56 -7.80 0.61
CA ASP A 143 -10.56 -6.59 -0.21
C ASP A 143 -9.23 -6.30 -0.92
N CYS A 144 -8.46 -7.37 -1.20
CA CYS A 144 -7.20 -7.33 -1.94
C CYS A 144 -7.10 -8.40 -3.04
N ARG A 145 -8.19 -9.15 -3.28
CA ARG A 145 -8.22 -10.32 -4.16
C ARG A 145 -8.51 -9.95 -5.62
N PRO A 146 -8.12 -10.79 -6.60
CA PRO A 146 -8.37 -10.50 -8.01
C PRO A 146 -9.85 -10.26 -8.36
N ASP A 147 -10.76 -11.09 -7.85
CA ASP A 147 -12.21 -10.96 -8.05
C ASP A 147 -12.77 -9.65 -7.49
N TYR A 148 -12.26 -9.22 -6.33
CA TYR A 148 -12.57 -7.90 -5.75
C TYR A 148 -12.10 -6.74 -6.66
N LEU A 149 -10.88 -6.83 -7.20
CA LEU A 149 -10.34 -5.80 -8.10
C LEU A 149 -11.10 -5.75 -9.43
N GLU A 150 -11.52 -6.91 -9.96
CA GLU A 150 -12.36 -7.01 -11.16
C GLU A 150 -13.73 -6.34 -10.95
N ALA A 151 -14.38 -6.60 -9.80
CA ALA A 151 -15.63 -5.94 -9.44
C ALA A 151 -15.49 -4.41 -9.34
N PHE A 152 -14.38 -3.93 -8.76
CA PHE A 152 -14.10 -2.50 -8.69
C PHE A 152 -13.76 -1.88 -10.05
N GLN A 153 -13.09 -2.62 -10.94
CA GLN A 153 -12.87 -2.14 -12.30
C GLN A 153 -14.21 -2.01 -13.05
N HIS A 154 -15.14 -2.94 -12.84
CA HIS A 154 -16.49 -2.82 -13.39
C HIS A 154 -17.21 -1.58 -12.84
N LEU A 155 -17.13 -1.33 -11.52
CA LEU A 155 -17.67 -0.11 -10.92
C LEU A 155 -17.04 1.16 -11.50
N ALA A 156 -15.72 1.20 -11.73
CA ALA A 156 -15.04 2.34 -12.34
C ALA A 156 -15.58 2.66 -13.74
N ASN A 157 -15.93 1.63 -14.52
CA ASN A 157 -16.55 1.80 -15.85
C ASN A 157 -17.96 2.39 -15.79
N LEU A 158 -18.66 2.30 -14.65
CA LEU A 158 -20.06 2.69 -14.51
C LEU A 158 -20.30 3.98 -13.72
N SER A 159 -19.36 4.33 -12.82
CA SER A 159 -19.58 5.29 -11.74
C SER A 159 -19.25 6.74 -12.10
N SER A 160 -18.73 7.00 -13.30
CA SER A 160 -18.29 8.35 -13.69
C SER A 160 -18.61 8.68 -15.16
N LYS A 161 -18.52 9.96 -15.52
CA LYS A 161 -18.73 10.39 -16.91
C LYS A 161 -17.64 9.79 -17.80
N ALA A 162 -16.37 9.91 -17.40
CA ALA A 162 -15.27 9.32 -18.15
C ALA A 162 -15.45 7.81 -18.31
N GLY A 163 -15.91 7.11 -17.26
CA GLY A 163 -16.19 5.68 -17.34
C GLY A 163 -17.27 5.32 -18.36
N ARG A 164 -18.39 6.05 -18.36
CA ARG A 164 -19.48 5.84 -19.35
C ARG A 164 -19.07 6.16 -20.78
N GLU A 165 -18.08 7.02 -20.97
CA GLU A 165 -17.49 7.37 -22.26
C GLU A 165 -16.34 6.43 -22.67
N GLY A 166 -16.04 5.39 -21.89
CA GLY A 166 -14.99 4.41 -22.20
C GLY A 166 -13.57 4.80 -21.74
N HIS A 167 -13.45 5.85 -20.93
CA HIS A 167 -12.19 6.40 -20.42
C HIS A 167 -12.03 6.23 -18.90
N ALA A 168 -12.62 5.19 -18.32
CA ALA A 168 -12.46 4.90 -16.90
C ALA A 168 -10.97 4.72 -16.52
N PRO A 169 -10.54 5.17 -15.33
CA PRO A 169 -9.24 4.81 -14.82
C PRO A 169 -9.11 3.29 -14.70
N ARG A 170 -7.99 2.76 -15.17
CA ARG A 170 -7.67 1.34 -15.00
C ARG A 170 -7.08 1.12 -13.60
N LEU A 171 -7.69 0.23 -12.83
CA LEU A 171 -7.10 -0.25 -11.57
C LEU A 171 -5.86 -1.08 -11.90
N TRP A 172 -4.76 -0.75 -11.22
CA TRP A 172 -3.47 -1.40 -11.44
C TRP A 172 -2.84 -1.74 -10.09
N ALA A 173 -2.77 -3.04 -9.81
CA ALA A 173 -2.19 -3.61 -8.59
C ALA A 173 -0.94 -4.43 -8.94
N PRO A 174 0.21 -3.80 -9.24
CA PRO A 174 1.37 -4.50 -9.79
C PRO A 174 1.99 -5.51 -8.83
N LEU A 175 1.78 -5.33 -7.52
CA LEU A 175 2.41 -6.12 -6.47
C LEU A 175 1.56 -7.31 -6.00
N VAL A 176 0.35 -7.48 -6.55
CA VAL A 176 -0.68 -8.39 -6.01
C VAL A 176 -0.20 -9.84 -5.91
N GLN A 177 0.66 -10.28 -6.84
CA GLN A 177 1.24 -11.63 -6.93
C GLN A 177 2.74 -11.68 -6.61
N TRP A 178 3.32 -10.65 -6.01
CA TRP A 178 4.76 -10.65 -5.68
C TRP A 178 4.99 -11.15 -4.25
N SER A 179 6.13 -11.78 -4.01
CA SER A 179 6.60 -11.97 -2.64
C SER A 179 7.12 -10.65 -2.08
N LYS A 180 7.10 -10.49 -0.75
CA LYS A 180 7.66 -9.30 -0.10
C LYS A 180 9.12 -9.07 -0.48
N THR A 181 9.92 -10.12 -0.58
CA THR A 181 11.34 -10.03 -0.97
C THR A 181 11.49 -9.46 -2.38
N ARG A 182 10.64 -9.86 -3.33
CA ARG A 182 10.60 -9.25 -4.66
C ARG A 182 10.22 -7.76 -4.60
N ILE A 183 9.25 -7.40 -3.76
CA ILE A 183 8.86 -5.98 -3.56
C ILE A 183 10.04 -5.17 -3.03
N VAL A 184 10.82 -5.71 -2.08
CA VAL A 184 12.04 -5.07 -1.56
C VAL A 184 13.09 -4.91 -2.66
N GLN A 185 13.36 -5.96 -3.43
CA GLN A 185 14.33 -5.91 -4.53
C GLN A 185 13.97 -4.84 -5.55
N GLU A 186 12.69 -4.74 -5.89
CA GLU A 186 12.21 -3.72 -6.82
C GLU A 186 12.25 -2.31 -6.21
N ALA A 187 11.91 -2.16 -4.94
CA ALA A 187 12.06 -0.91 -4.22
C ALA A 187 13.51 -0.40 -4.26
N LEU A 188 14.49 -1.30 -4.10
CA LEU A 188 15.90 -0.98 -4.20
C LEU A 188 16.29 -0.57 -5.62
N ARG A 189 15.87 -1.33 -6.63
CA ARG A 189 16.14 -1.03 -8.05
C ARG A 189 15.61 0.35 -8.45
N LEU A 190 14.44 0.72 -7.94
CA LEU A 190 13.76 1.98 -8.20
C LEU A 190 14.21 3.14 -7.29
N ASN A 191 15.20 2.92 -6.42
CA ASN A 191 15.67 3.89 -5.44
C ASN A 191 14.56 4.46 -4.53
N VAL A 192 13.57 3.63 -4.18
CA VAL A 192 12.57 3.98 -3.18
C VAL A 192 13.30 4.27 -1.86
N PRO A 193 12.95 5.35 -1.11
CA PRO A 193 13.58 5.67 0.16
C PRO A 193 13.11 4.73 1.27
N ILE A 194 13.49 3.44 1.21
CA ILE A 194 13.00 2.38 2.10
C ILE A 194 13.22 2.73 3.58
N ALA A 195 14.32 3.39 3.93
CA ALA A 195 14.58 3.83 5.29
C ALA A 195 13.53 4.82 5.83
N SER A 196 12.89 5.58 4.95
CA SER A 196 11.83 6.54 5.28
C SER A 196 10.43 5.93 5.27
N THR A 197 10.27 4.67 4.85
CA THR A 197 8.94 4.02 4.84
C THR A 197 8.58 3.47 6.20
N TRP A 198 7.28 3.50 6.50
CA TRP A 198 6.73 3.04 7.77
C TRP A 198 5.69 1.94 7.56
N SER A 199 5.95 0.77 8.15
CA SER A 199 5.04 -0.40 8.11
C SER A 199 4.52 -0.79 9.48
N CYS A 200 5.12 -0.29 10.56
CA CYS A 200 4.82 -0.77 11.91
C CYS A 200 3.44 -0.31 12.39
N TYR A 201 2.65 -1.21 12.97
CA TYR A 201 1.33 -0.90 13.53
C TYR A 201 1.36 -0.16 14.87
N SER A 202 2.49 -0.18 15.58
CA SER A 202 2.58 0.34 16.96
C SER A 202 2.81 1.85 17.04
N GLY A 203 3.38 2.47 16.01
CA GLY A 203 3.57 3.93 15.96
C GLY A 203 4.63 4.50 16.91
N GLY A 204 5.53 3.68 17.44
CA GLY A 204 6.61 4.13 18.34
C GLY A 204 7.60 5.10 17.68
N SER A 205 8.69 5.42 18.39
CA SER A 205 9.84 6.13 17.81
C SER A 205 10.57 5.28 16.76
N GLU A 206 10.52 3.95 16.90
CA GLU A 206 11.10 2.98 15.98
C GLU A 206 10.09 1.87 15.66
N PRO A 207 10.22 1.17 14.51
CA PRO A 207 9.44 -0.02 14.22
C PRO A 207 9.66 -1.08 15.31
N CYS A 208 8.58 -1.67 15.84
CA CYS A 208 8.67 -2.56 17.00
C CYS A 208 9.38 -3.91 16.74
N GLY A 209 9.52 -4.32 15.48
CA GLY A 209 10.06 -5.64 15.10
C GLY A 209 9.21 -6.84 15.55
N LEU A 210 7.98 -6.62 16.00
CA LEU A 210 7.14 -7.65 16.63
C LEU A 210 5.80 -7.89 15.94
N CYS A 211 5.15 -6.82 15.43
CA CYS A 211 3.88 -6.98 14.71
C CYS A 211 4.11 -7.65 13.35
N ASP A 212 3.05 -8.25 12.80
CA ASP A 212 3.12 -9.02 11.56
C ASP A 212 3.74 -8.21 10.42
N SER A 213 3.35 -6.95 10.27
CA SER A 213 3.93 -6.08 9.24
C SER A 213 5.43 -5.84 9.41
N CYS A 214 5.93 -5.68 10.65
CA CYS A 214 7.37 -5.59 10.89
C CYS A 214 8.07 -6.92 10.59
N ARG A 215 7.51 -8.05 11.04
CA ARG A 215 8.11 -9.37 10.80
C ARG A 215 8.26 -9.68 9.32
N ILE A 216 7.20 -9.44 8.55
CA ILE A 216 7.18 -9.65 7.09
C ILE A 216 8.18 -8.72 6.40
N ARG A 217 8.20 -7.43 6.76
CA ARG A 217 9.14 -6.45 6.19
C ARG A 217 10.59 -6.80 6.53
N ASP A 218 10.88 -7.08 7.80
CA ASP A 218 12.24 -7.35 8.27
C ASP A 218 12.79 -8.63 7.63
N ALA A 219 11.99 -9.71 7.57
CA ALA A 219 12.39 -10.94 6.90
C ALA A 219 12.74 -10.71 5.42
N ALA A 220 11.90 -9.95 4.70
CA ALA A 220 12.13 -9.63 3.30
C ALA A 220 13.35 -8.73 3.07
N LEU A 221 13.61 -7.77 3.96
CA LEU A 221 14.80 -6.92 3.90
C LEU A 221 16.07 -7.73 4.12
N ILE A 222 16.05 -8.65 5.08
CA ILE A 222 17.17 -9.54 5.37
C ILE A 222 17.43 -10.48 4.19
N GLU A 223 16.39 -11.12 3.65
CA GLU A 223 16.49 -12.01 2.49
C GLU A 223 17.01 -11.28 1.23
N ALA A 224 16.63 -10.01 1.05
CA ALA A 224 17.14 -9.15 -0.02
C ALA A 224 18.55 -8.58 0.23
N GLY A 225 19.23 -8.99 1.31
CA GLY A 225 20.60 -8.56 1.62
C GLY A 225 20.70 -7.13 2.18
N ARG A 226 19.62 -6.59 2.75
CA ARG A 226 19.55 -5.27 3.38
C ARG A 226 19.13 -5.30 4.86
N PRO A 227 19.81 -6.10 5.71
CA PRO A 227 19.50 -6.14 7.15
C PRO A 227 19.70 -4.79 7.83
N ASP A 228 20.52 -3.89 7.27
CA ASP A 228 20.75 -2.53 7.75
C ASP A 228 19.46 -1.68 7.79
N LEU A 229 18.49 -1.99 6.92
CA LEU A 229 17.19 -1.31 6.84
C LEU A 229 16.11 -1.95 7.71
N ALA A 230 16.39 -3.11 8.33
CA ALA A 230 15.44 -3.80 9.19
C ALA A 230 15.27 -3.09 10.54
N SER A 231 14.20 -3.42 11.26
CA SER A 231 13.95 -2.85 12.59
C SER A 231 15.16 -3.05 13.52
N PRO A 232 15.41 -2.12 14.46
CA PRO A 232 16.50 -2.26 15.43
C PRO A 232 16.45 -3.58 16.20
N ARG A 233 15.24 -4.11 16.45
CA ARG A 233 15.05 -5.41 17.06
C ARG A 233 15.56 -6.56 16.18
N ALA A 234 15.21 -6.56 14.89
CA ALA A 234 15.67 -7.58 13.95
C ALA A 234 17.21 -7.54 13.79
N ARG A 235 17.80 -6.35 13.70
CA ARG A 235 19.26 -6.18 13.62
C ARG A 235 19.99 -6.77 14.82
N ARG A 236 19.54 -6.45 16.04
CA ARG A 236 20.11 -7.04 17.27
C ARG A 236 19.97 -8.56 17.33
N ALA A 237 18.90 -9.12 16.77
CA ALA A 237 18.70 -10.56 16.74
C ALA A 237 19.70 -11.26 15.80
N LEU A 238 20.12 -10.61 14.71
CA LEU A 238 21.15 -11.13 13.80
C LEU A 238 22.56 -11.07 14.40
N GLU A 239 22.85 -10.07 15.23
CA GLU A 239 24.15 -9.92 15.91
C GLU A 239 24.35 -10.93 17.06
N ALA A 240 23.24 -11.46 17.59
CA ALA A 240 23.24 -12.38 18.72
C ALA A 240 23.30 -13.87 18.33
N GLY A 241 23.24 -14.19 17.03
CA GLY A 241 23.30 -15.55 16.48
C GLY A 241 24.54 -15.76 15.64
#